data_AF-A0A2P4Y272-F1
#
_entry.id   AF-A0A2P4Y272-F1
#
_cell.length_a   1.000
_cell.length_b   1.000
_cell.length_c   1.000
_cell.angle_alpha   90.00
_cell.angle_beta   90.00
_cell.angle_gamma   90.00
#
_symmetry.space_group_name_H-M   'P 1'
#
loop_
_entity.id
_entity.type
_entity.pdbx_description
1 polymer ?
#
loop_
_entity_poly.entity_id
_entity_poly.type
_entity_poly.pdbx_seq_one_letter_code
_entity_poly.pdbx_strand_id
1 'polypeptide(L)'
;MGILSSPSASGMEISATTASKSKIPHWLGVQCEAGSSPSCDAKRVDAVSVHGSHDVFIRYEQVDHLLDEDNMIARVRVIKGDVHDQKDIVVQLSMTNELLTLDITASRKTVEIVLLQKDQLQRLVNQGSGDVVVEDHVVVTMGPHLSIATLGSGNTFVTSTETVGVNTLTLNSKGSGLLQTSFSELRVSTLRVEYYSSGDLTVFVNSASDADTMAVIAEGSGDACLSWTSPMAINQFEVQQVGSGDVSVGPQGSCRLAKVSMLGSGELDVGGVQCDSVDVDLMSSGKVVVHATNALDVEAYGSGHVQFTGSAPHAIASTGYKPIYPQRVDDSYLPTNCKRHKIPAIKAKYAALSSGVLASAELDSTESSPSTTKGRDAAGDFWGDVNHDKDSILPLTAIVFLVAMILLVELEKKHVNLSLVHNGVYMFEK
;
A
#
# COMPACT_ATOMS: atom_id res chain seq x y z
N MET A 1 -34.18 4.95 -8.16
CA MET A 1 -32.78 5.17 -8.58
C MET A 1 -32.51 6.66 -8.51
N GLY A 2 -31.50 7.08 -7.74
CA GLY A 2 -30.88 8.38 -8.00
C GLY A 2 -29.89 8.18 -9.15
N ILE A 3 -29.89 9.07 -10.12
CA ILE A 3 -28.96 9.05 -11.25
C ILE A 3 -28.10 10.30 -11.14
N LEU A 4 -26.78 10.10 -11.09
CA LEU A 4 -25.80 11.16 -11.29
C LEU A 4 -25.52 11.25 -12.79
N SER A 5 -25.96 12.33 -13.44
CA SER A 5 -25.63 12.64 -14.83
C SER A 5 -24.77 13.91 -14.91
N SER A 6 -23.79 13.89 -15.80
CA SER A 6 -22.93 15.04 -16.09
C SER A 6 -23.54 15.98 -17.12
N PRO A 7 -23.38 17.31 -16.99
CA PRO A 7 -23.46 18.22 -18.11
C PRO A 7 -22.05 18.72 -18.52
N SER A 8 -21.75 18.55 -19.81
CA SER A 8 -20.67 19.14 -20.62
C SER A 8 -19.64 20.10 -19.98
N ALA A 9 -18.38 19.68 -20.11
CA ALA A 9 -17.14 20.45 -20.31
C ALA A 9 -16.77 21.64 -19.37
N SER A 10 -15.54 21.50 -18.83
CA SER A 10 -14.75 22.45 -18.04
C SER A 10 -15.10 22.56 -16.55
N GLY A 11 -14.43 21.74 -15.74
CA GLY A 11 -14.52 21.75 -14.27
C GLY A 11 -15.66 20.86 -13.78
N MET A 12 -15.40 19.55 -13.70
CA MET A 12 -16.41 18.54 -13.39
C MET A 12 -16.44 18.27 -11.88
N GLU A 13 -17.42 18.86 -11.20
CA GLU A 13 -17.80 18.55 -9.80
C GLU A 13 -19.29 18.21 -9.82
N ILE A 14 -19.60 16.91 -9.79
CA ILE A 14 -20.98 16.43 -9.67
C ILE A 14 -21.10 15.77 -8.31
N SER A 15 -21.68 16.46 -7.34
CA SER A 15 -21.94 15.89 -6.01
C SER A 15 -23.34 15.28 -5.98
N ALA A 16 -23.45 13.98 -5.72
CA ALA A 16 -24.71 13.44 -5.19
C ALA A 16 -24.55 12.99 -3.76
N THR A 17 -25.59 13.31 -3.01
CA THR A 17 -25.74 13.12 -1.57
C THR A 17 -26.92 12.16 -1.42
N THR A 18 -26.66 10.89 -1.06
CA THR A 18 -27.71 9.88 -0.89
C THR A 18 -28.17 9.74 0.56
N ALA A 19 -29.33 10.34 0.87
CA ALA A 19 -29.97 10.20 2.17
C ALA A 19 -30.72 8.86 2.28
N SER A 20 -30.05 7.84 2.82
CA SER A 20 -30.71 6.56 3.13
C SER A 20 -31.65 6.68 4.34
N LYS A 21 -32.90 7.09 4.12
CA LYS A 21 -34.03 6.94 5.07
C LYS A 21 -34.82 5.63 4.90
N SER A 22 -34.46 4.79 3.94
CA SER A 22 -35.26 3.61 3.55
C SER A 22 -34.64 2.31 4.06
N LYS A 23 -35.47 1.36 4.53
CA LYS A 23 -35.07 0.00 4.91
C LYS A 23 -34.59 -0.86 3.73
N ILE A 24 -34.68 -0.36 2.50
CA ILE A 24 -34.26 -1.04 1.27
C ILE A 24 -32.99 -0.34 0.77
N PRO A 25 -31.87 -1.06 0.52
CA PRO A 25 -30.65 -0.45 -0.01
C PRO A 25 -30.93 0.10 -1.42
N HIS A 26 -30.93 1.42 -1.56
CA HIS A 26 -31.08 2.08 -2.86
C HIS A 26 -29.72 2.14 -3.55
N TRP A 27 -29.67 1.62 -4.77
CA TRP A 27 -28.52 1.80 -5.65
C TRP A 27 -28.53 3.21 -6.26
N LEU A 28 -27.39 3.88 -6.18
CA LEU A 28 -27.05 5.08 -6.92
C LEU A 28 -26.30 4.66 -8.18
N GLY A 29 -26.86 4.97 -9.35
CA GLY A 29 -26.15 4.80 -10.63
C GLY A 29 -25.23 5.98 -10.85
N VAL A 30 -23.95 5.70 -11.12
CA VAL A 30 -22.99 6.69 -11.59
C VAL A 30 -22.97 6.60 -13.11
N GLN A 31 -23.38 7.68 -13.78
CA GLN A 31 -23.34 7.78 -15.23
C GLN A 31 -22.33 8.83 -15.66
N CYS A 32 -21.78 8.66 -16.85
CA CYS A 32 -20.94 9.66 -17.48
C CYS A 32 -21.44 9.95 -18.90
N GLU A 33 -21.46 11.22 -19.31
CA GLU A 33 -21.90 11.61 -20.66
C GLU A 33 -20.94 11.07 -21.73
N ALA A 34 -21.48 10.36 -22.72
CA ALA A 34 -20.71 9.88 -23.86
C ALA A 34 -20.08 11.07 -24.62
N GLY A 35 -18.83 10.94 -25.04
CA GLY A 35 -18.02 11.96 -25.69
C GLY A 35 -17.28 12.89 -24.71
N SER A 36 -17.51 12.78 -23.40
CA SER A 36 -16.83 13.61 -22.40
C SER A 36 -15.39 13.18 -22.12
N SER A 37 -15.10 11.88 -22.23
CA SER A 37 -13.74 11.32 -22.14
C SER A 37 -13.68 9.93 -22.78
N PRO A 38 -12.48 9.46 -23.20
CA PRO A 38 -12.30 8.10 -23.72
C PRO A 38 -12.75 7.01 -22.74
N SER A 39 -12.66 7.29 -21.44
CA SER A 39 -13.06 6.36 -20.38
C SER A 39 -14.57 6.30 -20.22
N CYS A 40 -15.28 7.42 -20.37
CA CYS A 40 -16.74 7.44 -20.40
C CYS A 40 -17.29 6.74 -21.65
N ASP A 41 -16.65 6.92 -22.81
CA ASP A 41 -16.99 6.19 -24.04
C ASP A 41 -16.77 4.68 -23.89
N ALA A 42 -15.73 4.29 -23.17
CA ALA A 42 -15.44 2.90 -22.83
C ALA A 42 -16.26 2.39 -21.62
N LYS A 43 -17.19 3.19 -21.07
CA LYS A 43 -17.98 2.89 -19.88
C LYS A 43 -17.14 2.39 -18.69
N ARG A 44 -15.96 2.98 -18.45
CA ARG A 44 -14.98 2.53 -17.44
C ARG A 44 -14.59 3.63 -16.44
N VAL A 45 -14.28 3.23 -15.22
CA VAL A 45 -13.69 4.05 -14.14
C VAL A 45 -12.21 3.67 -14.03
N ASP A 46 -11.31 4.61 -14.30
CA ASP A 46 -9.88 4.34 -14.27
C ASP A 46 -9.28 4.48 -12.87
N ALA A 47 -9.88 5.32 -12.01
CA ALA A 47 -9.37 5.62 -10.69
C ALA A 47 -10.47 5.72 -9.64
N VAL A 48 -10.16 5.34 -8.40
CA VAL A 48 -11.04 5.52 -7.24
C VAL A 48 -10.24 6.19 -6.12
N SER A 49 -10.77 7.28 -5.57
CA SER A 49 -10.25 7.94 -4.38
C SER A 49 -11.27 7.83 -3.26
N VAL A 50 -10.85 7.28 -2.13
CA VAL A 50 -11.69 7.09 -0.95
C VAL A 50 -11.26 8.05 0.15
N HIS A 51 -12.23 8.77 0.69
CA HIS A 51 -12.10 9.68 1.81
C HIS A 51 -13.12 9.31 2.90
N GLY A 52 -12.91 9.82 4.10
CA GLY A 52 -13.81 9.61 5.23
C GLY A 52 -13.30 8.56 6.21
N SER A 53 -14.20 7.99 7.00
CA SER A 53 -13.85 7.20 8.19
C SER A 53 -14.53 5.83 8.26
N HIS A 54 -15.23 5.44 7.19
CA HIS A 54 -15.98 4.20 7.12
C HIS A 54 -15.53 3.35 5.93
N ASP A 55 -15.76 2.05 6.06
CA ASP A 55 -15.25 1.07 5.11
C ASP A 55 -15.89 1.20 3.72
N VAL A 56 -15.09 0.94 2.69
CA VAL A 56 -15.52 0.92 1.28
C VAL A 56 -15.12 -0.41 0.66
N PHE A 57 -16.09 -1.09 0.07
CA PHE A 57 -15.89 -2.34 -0.65
C PHE A 57 -16.03 -2.08 -2.14
N ILE A 58 -15.05 -2.49 -2.95
CA ILE A 58 -15.03 -2.32 -4.39
C ILE A 58 -14.99 -3.71 -5.02
N ARG A 59 -15.99 -4.01 -5.85
CA ARG A 59 -16.07 -5.26 -6.60
C ARG A 59 -16.47 -5.03 -8.04
N TYR A 60 -16.19 -6.03 -8.86
CA TYR A 60 -16.68 -6.10 -10.23
C TYR A 60 -17.96 -6.94 -10.29
N GLU A 61 -18.93 -6.51 -11.10
CA GLU A 61 -20.09 -7.31 -11.46
C GLU A 61 -20.41 -7.07 -12.93
N GLN A 62 -20.53 -8.16 -13.69
CA GLN A 62 -20.95 -8.08 -15.08
C GLN A 62 -22.42 -7.67 -15.13
N VAL A 63 -22.75 -6.65 -15.93
CA VAL A 63 -24.13 -6.23 -16.14
C VAL A 63 -24.79 -7.19 -17.13
N ASP A 64 -25.86 -7.87 -16.71
CA ASP A 64 -26.76 -8.57 -17.62
C ASP A 64 -27.40 -7.55 -18.57
N HIS A 65 -27.33 -7.81 -19.89
CA HIS A 65 -27.79 -6.94 -21.00
C HIS A 65 -29.25 -6.44 -20.93
N LEU A 66 -30.01 -6.79 -19.89
CA LEU A 66 -31.41 -6.41 -19.70
C LEU A 66 -31.61 -5.14 -18.85
N LEU A 67 -30.54 -4.57 -18.27
CA LEU A 67 -30.56 -3.36 -17.44
C LEU A 67 -29.61 -2.27 -17.97
N ASP A 68 -29.37 -2.22 -19.28
CA ASP A 68 -28.55 -1.18 -19.93
C ASP A 68 -29.31 0.16 -19.84
N GLU A 69 -29.20 0.83 -18.69
CA GLU A 69 -29.37 2.28 -18.65
C GLU A 69 -28.15 2.87 -19.35
N ASP A 70 -28.36 3.40 -20.54
CA ASP A 70 -27.33 3.96 -21.41
C ASP A 70 -26.39 4.88 -20.61
N ASN A 71 -25.11 4.47 -20.52
CA ASN A 71 -23.97 5.19 -19.93
C ASN A 71 -23.69 5.05 -18.42
N MET A 72 -24.21 4.01 -17.76
CA MET A 72 -23.75 3.68 -16.40
C MET A 72 -22.31 3.14 -16.40
N ILE A 73 -21.48 3.62 -15.48
CA ILE A 73 -20.06 3.19 -15.32
C ILE A 73 -19.80 2.50 -13.97
N ALA A 74 -20.60 2.82 -12.94
CA ALA A 74 -20.51 2.21 -11.62
C ALA A 74 -21.85 2.30 -10.89
N ARG A 75 -22.04 1.44 -9.89
CA ARG A 75 -23.17 1.48 -8.96
C ARG A 75 -22.65 1.61 -7.54
N VAL A 76 -23.22 2.53 -6.77
CA VAL A 76 -22.84 2.77 -5.38
C VAL A 76 -24.03 2.52 -4.47
N ARG A 77 -23.83 1.87 -3.32
CA ARG A 77 -24.87 1.75 -2.29
C ARG A 77 -24.31 1.85 -0.89
N VAL A 78 -25.18 2.24 0.03
CA VAL A 78 -24.94 2.15 1.48
C VAL A 78 -25.25 0.73 1.95
N ILE A 79 -24.32 0.05 2.61
CA ILE A 79 -24.58 -1.25 3.24
C ILE A 79 -24.92 -1.13 4.73
N LYS A 80 -24.23 -0.24 5.44
CA LYS A 80 -24.36 -0.07 6.89
C LYS A 80 -24.18 1.40 7.25
N GLY A 81 -24.94 1.91 8.19
CA GLY A 81 -24.79 3.28 8.68
C GLY A 81 -25.68 3.54 9.87
N ASP A 82 -25.40 4.64 10.59
CA ASP A 82 -26.23 5.06 11.72
C ASP A 82 -27.61 5.50 11.24
N VAL A 83 -28.64 4.84 11.79
CA VAL A 83 -30.06 5.00 11.42
C VAL A 83 -30.57 6.43 11.63
N HIS A 84 -29.86 7.23 12.43
CA HIS A 84 -30.26 8.56 12.85
C HIS A 84 -29.62 9.71 12.04
N ASP A 85 -28.68 9.42 11.13
CA ASP A 85 -27.94 10.47 10.44
C ASP A 85 -28.31 10.60 8.95
N GLN A 86 -28.87 11.77 8.62
CA GLN A 86 -29.36 12.14 7.30
C GLN A 86 -28.26 12.62 6.34
N LYS A 87 -27.00 12.72 6.80
CA LYS A 87 -25.87 13.13 5.97
C LYS A 87 -25.20 11.94 5.28
N ASP A 88 -24.67 12.25 4.11
CA ASP A 88 -24.63 11.32 2.99
C ASP A 88 -23.24 10.84 2.66
N ILE A 89 -23.21 9.72 1.94
CA ILE A 89 -22.10 9.41 1.05
C ILE A 89 -22.07 10.53 0.01
N VAL A 90 -20.91 11.16 -0.18
CA VAL A 90 -20.68 12.02 -1.34
C VAL A 90 -20.01 11.18 -2.40
N VAL A 91 -20.63 11.10 -3.56
CA VAL A 91 -20.05 10.48 -4.76
C VAL A 91 -19.82 11.59 -5.77
N GLN A 92 -18.59 11.70 -6.25
CA GLN A 92 -18.17 12.67 -7.25
C GLN A 92 -17.37 12.00 -8.35
N LEU A 93 -17.61 12.44 -9.58
CA LEU A 93 -16.86 12.03 -10.76
C LEU A 93 -16.02 13.22 -11.23
N SER A 94 -14.71 13.00 -11.35
CA SER A 94 -13.75 14.02 -11.75
C SER A 94 -12.75 13.44 -12.76
N MET A 95 -12.12 14.31 -13.55
CA MET A 95 -11.01 13.93 -14.43
C MET A 95 -9.71 14.41 -13.80
N THR A 96 -8.85 13.49 -13.39
CA THR A 96 -7.55 13.81 -12.77
C THR A 96 -6.44 13.11 -13.53
N ASN A 97 -5.49 13.86 -14.08
CA ASN A 97 -4.38 13.32 -14.88
C ASN A 97 -4.86 12.38 -16.01
N GLU A 98 -5.91 12.76 -16.73
CA GLU A 98 -6.52 11.98 -17.82
C GLU A 98 -7.21 10.67 -17.37
N LEU A 99 -7.28 10.39 -16.06
CA LEU A 99 -8.01 9.26 -15.50
C LEU A 99 -9.39 9.71 -15.00
N LEU A 100 -10.43 8.97 -15.41
CA LEU A 100 -11.76 9.16 -14.85
C LEU A 100 -11.77 8.64 -13.41
N THR A 101 -11.84 9.57 -12.47
CA THR A 101 -11.69 9.33 -11.04
C THR A 101 -13.04 9.39 -10.34
N LEU A 102 -13.39 8.33 -9.63
CA LEU A 102 -14.55 8.26 -8.75
C LEU A 102 -14.12 8.59 -7.32
N ASP A 103 -14.47 9.79 -6.86
CA ASP A 103 -14.22 10.29 -5.52
C ASP A 103 -15.39 9.92 -4.59
N ILE A 104 -15.08 9.20 -3.52
CA ILE A 104 -16.07 8.67 -2.58
C ILE A 104 -15.73 9.17 -1.19
N THR A 105 -16.64 9.93 -0.58
CA THR A 105 -16.51 10.35 0.82
C THR A 105 -17.48 9.55 1.70
N ALA A 106 -16.93 8.59 2.43
CA ALA A 106 -17.63 7.69 3.34
C ALA A 106 -17.41 8.10 4.81
N SER A 107 -18.08 9.15 5.29
CA SER A 107 -17.84 9.67 6.66
C SER A 107 -18.65 8.99 7.77
N ARG A 108 -19.77 8.33 7.46
CA ARG A 108 -20.72 7.80 8.48
C ARG A 108 -21.30 6.43 8.12
N LYS A 109 -21.02 5.95 6.92
CA LYS A 109 -21.71 4.79 6.34
C LYS A 109 -20.70 3.96 5.55
N THR A 110 -20.79 2.65 5.70
CA THR A 110 -20.07 1.68 4.88
C THR A 110 -20.66 1.65 3.48
N VAL A 111 -19.79 1.72 2.47
CA VAL A 111 -20.16 1.87 1.07
C VAL A 111 -19.75 0.65 0.28
N GLU A 112 -20.57 0.26 -0.68
CA GLU A 112 -20.21 -0.69 -1.73
C GLU A 112 -20.20 0.01 -3.07
N ILE A 113 -19.14 -0.22 -3.83
CA ILE A 113 -18.95 0.24 -5.19
C ILE A 113 -18.88 -1.01 -6.08
N VAL A 114 -19.77 -1.07 -7.05
CA VAL A 114 -19.78 -2.10 -8.08
C VAL A 114 -19.36 -1.45 -9.39
N LEU A 115 -18.20 -1.85 -9.89
CA LEU A 115 -17.70 -1.43 -11.18
C LEU A 115 -18.21 -2.39 -12.27
N LEU A 116 -18.54 -1.84 -13.44
CA LEU A 116 -19.27 -2.58 -14.48
C LEU A 116 -18.37 -3.17 -15.58
N GLN A 117 -17.09 -2.80 -15.59
CA GLN A 117 -16.07 -3.36 -16.47
C GLN A 117 -15.03 -4.14 -15.66
N LYS A 118 -14.56 -5.23 -16.25
CA LYS A 118 -13.53 -6.08 -15.68
C LYS A 118 -12.16 -5.39 -15.79
N ASP A 119 -11.30 -5.59 -14.81
CA ASP A 119 -9.85 -5.31 -14.88
C ASP A 119 -9.52 -3.88 -15.37
N GLN A 120 -10.15 -2.87 -14.78
CA GLN A 120 -10.11 -1.48 -15.29
C GLN A 120 -9.41 -0.48 -14.36
N LEU A 121 -9.32 -0.77 -13.07
CA LEU A 121 -8.88 0.20 -12.07
C LEU A 121 -7.36 0.33 -12.12
N GLN A 122 -6.88 1.46 -12.61
CA GLN A 122 -5.45 1.81 -12.75
C GLN A 122 -4.92 2.53 -11.50
N ARG A 123 -5.80 3.20 -10.73
CA ARG A 123 -5.40 3.94 -9.54
C ARG A 123 -6.39 3.77 -8.39
N LEU A 124 -5.89 3.41 -7.22
CA LEU A 124 -6.63 3.41 -5.97
C LEU A 124 -5.92 4.27 -4.95
N VAL A 125 -6.66 5.17 -4.29
CA VAL A 125 -6.13 5.97 -3.18
C VAL A 125 -7.09 5.91 -1.99
N ASN A 126 -6.61 5.45 -0.83
CA ASN A 126 -7.32 5.56 0.44
C ASN A 126 -6.71 6.68 1.28
N GLN A 127 -7.40 7.82 1.37
CA GLN A 127 -6.97 8.96 2.19
C GLN A 127 -7.72 9.03 3.53
N GLY A 128 -8.60 8.05 3.80
CA GLY A 128 -9.45 8.00 4.96
C GLY A 128 -8.86 7.23 6.15
N SER A 129 -9.71 7.06 7.16
CA SER A 129 -9.46 6.17 8.30
C SER A 129 -10.27 4.87 8.23
N GLY A 130 -11.11 4.70 7.20
CA GLY A 130 -11.88 3.48 6.97
C GLY A 130 -11.11 2.46 6.13
N ASP A 131 -11.50 1.19 6.25
CA ASP A 131 -10.86 0.12 5.48
C ASP A 131 -11.38 0.10 4.04
N VAL A 132 -10.50 -0.03 3.06
CA VAL A 132 -10.84 -0.20 1.65
C VAL A 132 -10.52 -1.62 1.23
N VAL A 133 -11.51 -2.35 0.71
CA VAL A 133 -11.33 -3.72 0.21
C VAL A 133 -11.65 -3.74 -1.28
N VAL A 134 -10.68 -4.21 -2.06
CA VAL A 134 -10.80 -4.40 -3.51
C VAL A 134 -10.72 -5.89 -3.81
N GLU A 135 -11.81 -6.41 -4.36
CA GLU A 135 -11.95 -7.82 -4.75
C GLU A 135 -11.29 -8.10 -6.12
N ASP A 136 -11.31 -9.38 -6.50
CA ASP A 136 -10.77 -9.82 -7.78
C ASP A 136 -11.50 -9.18 -8.97
N HIS A 137 -10.79 -9.11 -10.09
CA HIS A 137 -11.28 -8.57 -11.37
C HIS A 137 -11.59 -7.06 -11.39
N VAL A 138 -11.08 -6.31 -10.41
CA VAL A 138 -11.23 -4.85 -10.34
C VAL A 138 -10.01 -4.12 -10.89
N VAL A 139 -8.81 -4.48 -10.42
CA VAL A 139 -7.56 -3.82 -10.81
C VAL A 139 -7.14 -4.15 -12.23
N VAL A 140 -6.51 -3.19 -12.89
CA VAL A 140 -6.03 -3.38 -14.26
C VAL A 140 -4.99 -4.51 -14.34
N THR A 141 -5.15 -5.38 -15.34
CA THR A 141 -4.24 -6.50 -15.59
C THR A 141 -3.23 -6.22 -16.69
N MET A 142 -3.51 -5.26 -17.58
CA MET A 142 -2.58 -4.82 -18.64
C MET A 142 -2.67 -3.31 -18.83
N GLY A 143 -1.53 -2.63 -18.95
CA GLY A 143 -1.51 -1.19 -19.16
C GLY A 143 -0.21 -0.54 -18.72
N PRO A 144 -0.10 0.80 -18.84
CA PRO A 144 1.13 1.52 -18.53
C PRO A 144 1.43 1.53 -17.03
N HIS A 145 0.42 1.60 -16.16
CA HIS A 145 0.64 1.65 -14.73
C HIS A 145 -0.54 1.14 -13.91
N LEU A 146 -0.24 0.59 -12.73
CA LEU A 146 -1.17 0.34 -11.63
C LEU A 146 -0.60 0.99 -10.37
N SER A 147 -1.35 1.88 -9.74
CA SER A 147 -0.95 2.61 -8.54
C SER A 147 -1.94 2.40 -7.40
N ILE A 148 -1.49 1.84 -6.28
CA ILE A 148 -2.31 1.62 -5.10
C ILE A 148 -1.66 2.36 -3.93
N ALA A 149 -2.39 3.30 -3.32
CA ALA A 149 -1.87 4.13 -2.25
C ALA A 149 -2.80 4.15 -1.03
N THR A 150 -2.25 3.96 0.16
CA THR A 150 -2.89 4.23 1.45
C THR A 150 -2.22 5.45 2.04
N LEU A 151 -2.92 6.59 2.11
CA LEU A 151 -2.39 7.89 2.56
C LEU A 151 -2.93 8.34 3.93
N GLY A 152 -3.79 7.53 4.55
CA GLY A 152 -4.43 7.82 5.82
C GLY A 152 -4.06 6.83 6.93
N SER A 153 -5.03 6.56 7.81
CA SER A 153 -4.91 5.58 8.89
C SER A 153 -5.74 4.32 8.68
N GLY A 154 -6.58 4.30 7.64
CA GLY A 154 -7.36 3.13 7.25
C GLY A 154 -6.51 2.09 6.54
N ASN A 155 -6.96 0.84 6.51
CA ASN A 155 -6.23 -0.23 5.83
C ASN A 155 -6.77 -0.42 4.41
N THR A 156 -5.90 -0.81 3.48
CA THR A 156 -6.29 -1.12 2.10
C THR A 156 -5.92 -2.56 1.80
N PHE A 157 -6.89 -3.33 1.34
CA PHE A 157 -6.74 -4.73 0.96
C PHE A 157 -7.05 -4.87 -0.52
N VAL A 158 -6.11 -5.38 -1.31
CA VAL A 158 -6.31 -5.60 -2.75
C VAL A 158 -5.98 -7.04 -3.10
N THR A 159 -6.90 -7.72 -3.79
CA THR A 159 -6.66 -9.06 -4.34
C THR A 159 -6.77 -9.05 -5.85
N SER A 160 -5.91 -9.84 -6.51
CA SER A 160 -6.05 -10.17 -7.92
C SER A 160 -5.63 -11.62 -8.16
N THR A 161 -6.55 -12.41 -8.69
CA THR A 161 -6.30 -13.80 -9.12
C THR A 161 -5.71 -13.89 -10.53
N GLU A 162 -5.79 -12.81 -11.31
CA GLU A 162 -5.29 -12.73 -12.69
C GLU A 162 -3.81 -12.29 -12.71
N THR A 163 -3.13 -12.54 -13.82
CA THR A 163 -1.77 -12.06 -14.06
C THR A 163 -1.79 -10.54 -14.26
N VAL A 164 -1.05 -9.80 -13.41
CA VAL A 164 -0.90 -8.34 -13.54
C VAL A 164 0.37 -8.06 -14.34
N GLY A 165 0.17 -7.73 -15.62
CA GLY A 165 1.17 -7.43 -16.63
C GLY A 165 1.23 -5.94 -17.01
N VAL A 166 1.56 -5.06 -16.05
CA VAL A 166 1.67 -3.60 -16.27
C VAL A 166 3.13 -3.16 -16.36
N ASN A 167 3.43 -2.05 -17.05
CA ASN A 167 4.81 -1.55 -17.10
C ASN A 167 5.30 -1.13 -15.70
N THR A 168 4.48 -0.39 -14.94
CA THR A 168 4.84 0.07 -13.59
C THR A 168 3.75 -0.27 -12.57
N LEU A 169 4.10 -1.02 -11.54
CA LEU A 169 3.28 -1.26 -10.37
C LEU A 169 3.84 -0.46 -9.19
N THR A 170 3.07 0.48 -8.66
CA THR A 170 3.44 1.28 -7.49
C THR A 170 2.49 0.97 -6.33
N LEU A 171 3.06 0.52 -5.21
CA LEU A 171 2.38 0.27 -3.95
C LEU A 171 2.92 1.25 -2.92
N ASN A 172 2.06 2.08 -2.34
CA ASN A 172 2.49 3.12 -1.41
C ASN A 172 1.66 3.10 -0.12
N SER A 173 2.32 3.10 1.04
CA SER A 173 1.68 3.27 2.35
C SER A 173 2.29 4.45 3.10
N LYS A 174 1.56 5.55 3.17
CA LYS A 174 1.97 6.78 3.86
C LYS A 174 0.95 7.12 4.94
N GLY A 175 1.40 7.26 6.18
CA GLY A 175 0.53 7.58 7.31
C GLY A 175 0.72 6.56 8.42
N SER A 176 -0.37 5.90 8.82
CA SER A 176 -0.34 4.88 9.89
C SER A 176 -1.22 3.66 9.58
N GLY A 177 -1.71 3.56 8.34
CA GLY A 177 -2.54 2.43 7.88
C GLY A 177 -1.69 1.30 7.30
N LEU A 178 -2.33 0.16 7.05
CA LEU A 178 -1.73 -0.97 6.34
C LEU A 178 -2.15 -0.98 4.87
N LEU A 179 -1.21 -1.22 3.96
CA LEU A 179 -1.50 -1.67 2.61
C LEU A 179 -1.17 -3.16 2.48
N GLN A 180 -2.19 -4.02 2.34
CA GLN A 180 -2.01 -5.44 2.07
C GLN A 180 -2.48 -5.80 0.67
N THR A 181 -1.58 -6.34 -0.14
CA THR A 181 -1.89 -6.77 -1.51
C THR A 181 -1.62 -8.27 -1.69
N SER A 182 -2.43 -8.92 -2.52
CA SER A 182 -2.29 -10.34 -2.85
C SER A 182 -2.48 -10.54 -4.35
N PHE A 183 -1.38 -10.77 -5.05
CA PHE A 183 -1.37 -11.01 -6.48
C PHE A 183 -1.14 -12.50 -6.77
N SER A 184 -1.83 -13.03 -7.78
CA SER A 184 -1.53 -14.35 -8.29
C SER A 184 -0.16 -14.36 -8.97
N GLU A 185 0.04 -13.49 -9.96
CA GLU A 185 1.25 -13.41 -10.78
C GLU A 185 1.54 -11.96 -11.16
N LEU A 186 2.82 -11.56 -11.14
CA LEU A 186 3.30 -10.25 -11.58
C LEU A 186 4.25 -10.40 -12.77
N ARG A 187 4.03 -9.61 -13.82
CA ARG A 187 4.88 -9.51 -15.01
C ARG A 187 5.11 -8.04 -15.32
N VAL A 188 6.02 -7.39 -14.60
CA VAL A 188 6.13 -5.92 -14.60
C VAL A 188 7.52 -5.44 -15.00
N SER A 189 7.64 -4.30 -15.67
CA SER A 189 8.98 -3.72 -15.88
C SER A 189 9.50 -3.08 -14.59
N THR A 190 8.64 -2.44 -13.81
CA THR A 190 9.04 -1.77 -12.57
C THR A 190 8.03 -2.05 -11.45
N LEU A 191 8.50 -2.64 -10.36
CA LEU A 191 7.78 -2.74 -9.10
C LEU A 191 8.35 -1.74 -8.09
N ARG A 192 7.55 -0.76 -7.67
CA ARG A 192 7.89 0.17 -6.60
C ARG A 192 7.04 -0.13 -5.38
N VAL A 193 7.67 -0.40 -4.26
CA VAL A 193 7.02 -0.60 -2.98
C VAL A 193 7.55 0.44 -2.02
N GLU A 194 6.68 1.30 -1.53
CA GLU A 194 7.06 2.47 -0.78
C GLU A 194 6.25 2.54 0.51
N TYR A 195 6.90 2.80 1.64
CA TYR A 195 6.20 3.28 2.82
C TYR A 195 6.88 4.49 3.43
N TYR A 196 6.05 5.33 4.06
CA TYR A 196 6.46 6.57 4.70
C TYR A 196 5.78 6.71 6.07
N SER A 197 6.46 7.39 7.00
CA SER A 197 5.98 7.62 8.36
C SER A 197 5.85 6.31 9.14
N SER A 198 4.65 5.84 9.44
CA SER A 198 4.40 4.61 10.18
C SER A 198 3.41 3.73 9.42
N GLY A 199 3.37 3.87 8.10
CA GLY A 199 2.53 3.05 7.23
C GLY A 199 3.16 1.67 7.09
N ASP A 200 2.34 0.64 7.23
CA ASP A 200 2.77 -0.73 7.03
C ASP A 200 2.40 -1.19 5.62
N LEU A 201 3.18 -2.11 5.07
CA LEU A 201 2.95 -2.66 3.74
C LEU A 201 3.24 -4.16 3.73
N THR A 202 2.30 -4.94 3.20
CA THR A 202 2.45 -6.37 3.00
C THR A 202 2.07 -6.75 1.57
N VAL A 203 2.94 -7.48 0.86
CA VAL A 203 2.70 -7.96 -0.50
C VAL A 203 2.81 -9.47 -0.52
N PHE A 204 1.81 -10.15 -1.08
CA PHE A 204 1.85 -11.58 -1.33
C PHE A 204 1.82 -11.83 -2.85
N VAL A 205 2.73 -12.67 -3.35
CA VAL A 205 2.73 -13.14 -4.75
C VAL A 205 2.78 -14.66 -4.76
N ASN A 206 1.82 -15.28 -5.44
CA ASN A 206 1.58 -16.71 -5.28
C ASN A 206 2.24 -17.59 -6.36
N SER A 207 2.41 -17.03 -7.57
CA SER A 207 2.88 -17.72 -8.77
C SER A 207 4.21 -17.15 -9.27
N ALA A 208 4.88 -17.89 -10.14
CA ALA A 208 6.18 -17.49 -10.68
C ALA A 208 6.05 -16.16 -11.43
N SER A 209 6.86 -15.18 -11.05
CA SER A 209 6.70 -13.77 -11.46
C SER A 209 8.04 -13.17 -11.88
N ASP A 210 8.00 -12.06 -12.60
CA ASP A 210 9.22 -11.31 -12.97
C ASP A 210 9.05 -9.80 -12.89
N ALA A 211 10.18 -9.15 -12.59
CA ALA A 211 10.34 -7.70 -12.60
C ALA A 211 11.70 -7.28 -13.19
N ASP A 212 11.74 -6.33 -14.14
CA ASP A 212 13.04 -5.79 -14.57
C ASP A 212 13.71 -4.99 -13.46
N THR A 213 12.94 -4.16 -12.76
CA THR A 213 13.43 -3.37 -11.63
C THR A 213 12.46 -3.49 -10.47
N MET A 214 12.98 -3.79 -9.28
CA MET A 214 12.22 -3.75 -8.04
C MET A 214 12.88 -2.76 -7.10
N ALA A 215 12.13 -1.76 -6.65
CA ALA A 215 12.58 -0.77 -5.69
C ALA A 215 11.71 -0.84 -4.43
N VAL A 216 12.34 -1.00 -3.26
CA VAL A 216 11.68 -0.95 -1.95
C VAL A 216 12.21 0.28 -1.20
N ILE A 217 11.33 1.25 -0.94
CA ILE A 217 11.67 2.51 -0.26
C ILE A 217 10.92 2.52 1.07
N ALA A 218 11.68 2.62 2.15
CA ALA A 218 11.23 2.38 3.50
C ALA A 218 11.64 3.54 4.40
N GLU A 219 10.77 4.54 4.57
CA GLU A 219 11.10 5.77 5.30
C GLU A 219 10.24 5.98 6.55
N GLY A 220 10.84 5.85 7.73
CA GLY A 220 10.19 6.07 9.01
C GLY A 220 10.25 4.86 9.93
N SER A 221 9.12 4.46 10.49
CA SER A 221 9.01 3.44 11.54
C SER A 221 7.93 2.38 11.27
N GLY A 222 7.33 2.37 10.08
CA GLY A 222 6.42 1.30 9.66
C GLY A 222 7.19 0.11 9.09
N ASP A 223 6.50 -0.98 8.78
CA ASP A 223 7.16 -2.22 8.31
C ASP A 223 6.76 -2.59 6.88
N ALA A 224 7.71 -3.12 6.10
CA ALA A 224 7.43 -3.70 4.79
C ALA A 224 7.74 -5.20 4.75
N CYS A 225 6.79 -6.00 4.28
CA CYS A 225 6.99 -7.43 4.13
C CYS A 225 6.47 -7.93 2.77
N LEU A 226 7.38 -8.43 1.93
CA LEU A 226 7.07 -9.00 0.63
C LEU A 226 7.31 -10.51 0.68
N SER A 227 6.25 -11.29 0.52
CA SER A 227 6.28 -12.76 0.55
C SER A 227 5.95 -13.36 -0.81
N TRP A 228 6.83 -14.22 -1.31
CA TRP A 228 6.67 -14.94 -2.56
C TRP A 228 6.62 -16.44 -2.32
N THR A 229 5.51 -17.09 -2.67
CA THR A 229 5.40 -18.55 -2.52
C THR A 229 5.99 -19.31 -3.72
N SER A 230 6.24 -18.59 -4.82
CA SER A 230 6.85 -19.10 -6.05
C SER A 230 8.00 -18.17 -6.48
N PRO A 231 8.91 -18.62 -7.37
CA PRO A 231 10.07 -17.83 -7.78
C PRO A 231 9.71 -16.44 -8.36
N MET A 232 10.35 -15.40 -7.82
CA MET A 232 10.34 -14.03 -8.35
C MET A 232 11.71 -13.72 -8.96
N ALA A 233 11.76 -13.47 -10.27
CA ALA A 233 12.98 -13.11 -10.98
C ALA A 233 13.12 -11.59 -11.14
N ILE A 234 14.25 -11.02 -10.70
CA ILE A 234 14.46 -9.57 -10.66
C ILE A 234 15.78 -9.20 -11.37
N ASN A 235 15.75 -8.32 -12.38
CA ASN A 235 17.03 -7.92 -13.01
C ASN A 235 17.83 -6.95 -12.13
N GLN A 236 17.18 -5.91 -11.59
CA GLN A 236 17.80 -4.93 -10.69
C GLN A 236 16.95 -4.78 -9.43
N PHE A 237 17.54 -5.04 -8.27
CA PHE A 237 16.88 -4.94 -6.98
C PHE A 237 17.49 -3.79 -6.17
N GLU A 238 16.67 -2.85 -5.74
CA GLU A 238 17.09 -1.69 -4.97
C GLU A 238 16.26 -1.63 -3.68
N VAL A 239 16.94 -1.50 -2.55
CA VAL A 239 16.28 -1.28 -1.27
C VAL A 239 16.92 -0.10 -0.57
N GLN A 240 16.11 0.87 -0.18
CA GLN A 240 16.52 2.03 0.59
C GLN A 240 15.68 2.10 1.86
N GLN A 241 16.33 1.98 3.02
CA GLN A 241 15.70 2.11 4.31
C GLN A 241 16.26 3.30 5.06
N VAL A 242 15.40 4.21 5.52
CA VAL A 242 15.75 5.35 6.35
C VAL A 242 14.84 5.35 7.58
N GLY A 243 15.41 5.16 8.77
CA GLY A 243 14.65 5.15 10.03
C GLY A 243 14.80 3.86 10.83
N SER A 244 13.71 3.39 11.44
CA SER A 244 13.73 2.28 12.41
C SER A 244 12.73 1.16 12.13
N GLY A 245 11.98 1.25 11.03
CA GLY A 245 11.08 0.18 10.59
C GLY A 245 11.84 -1.02 10.06
N ASP A 246 11.15 -2.15 9.93
CA ASP A 246 11.74 -3.39 9.42
C ASP A 246 11.30 -3.68 7.98
N VAL A 247 12.20 -4.23 7.18
CA VAL A 247 11.94 -4.61 5.79
C VAL A 247 12.31 -6.08 5.59
N SER A 248 11.41 -6.88 5.06
CA SER A 248 11.65 -8.29 4.76
C SER A 248 11.17 -8.66 3.35
N VAL A 249 12.03 -9.29 2.55
CA VAL A 249 11.73 -9.66 1.15
C VAL A 249 12.20 -11.08 0.85
N GLY A 250 11.27 -11.94 0.41
CA GLY A 250 11.59 -13.32 0.03
C GLY A 250 10.41 -14.28 0.21
N PRO A 251 10.62 -15.59 0.43
CA PRO A 251 11.90 -16.31 0.47
C PRO A 251 12.37 -16.88 -0.88
N GLN A 252 11.59 -16.75 -1.95
CA GLN A 252 11.85 -17.37 -3.26
C GLN A 252 12.26 -16.32 -4.30
N GLY A 253 13.25 -15.49 -3.99
CA GLY A 253 13.75 -14.44 -4.89
C GLY A 253 15.02 -14.83 -5.64
N SER A 254 15.18 -14.32 -6.85
CA SER A 254 16.44 -14.32 -7.57
C SER A 254 16.71 -12.95 -8.20
N CYS A 255 17.96 -12.50 -8.18
CA CYS A 255 18.33 -11.26 -8.85
C CYS A 255 19.72 -11.25 -9.49
N ARG A 256 19.96 -10.34 -10.42
CA ARG A 256 21.31 -10.15 -10.99
C ARG A 256 22.14 -9.18 -10.15
N LEU A 257 21.58 -8.02 -9.83
CA LEU A 257 22.26 -6.99 -9.05
C LEU A 257 21.32 -6.49 -7.95
N ALA A 258 21.80 -6.46 -6.71
CA ALA A 258 21.14 -5.78 -5.61
C ALA A 258 21.96 -4.59 -5.12
N LYS A 259 21.27 -3.47 -4.85
CA LYS A 259 21.78 -2.32 -4.12
C LYS A 259 20.96 -2.14 -2.85
N VAL A 260 21.62 -2.14 -1.71
CA VAL A 260 20.97 -2.19 -0.40
C VAL A 260 21.52 -1.06 0.44
N SER A 261 20.73 -0.02 0.68
CA SER A 261 21.12 1.13 1.49
C SER A 261 20.29 1.19 2.76
N MET A 262 20.95 1.33 3.90
CA MET A 262 20.31 1.43 5.21
C MET A 262 20.89 2.59 6.02
N LEU A 263 20.06 3.58 6.30
CA LEU A 263 20.33 4.71 7.18
C LEU A 263 19.40 4.64 8.39
N GLY A 264 19.76 3.83 9.39
CA GLY A 264 18.78 3.49 10.42
C GLY A 264 19.21 2.47 11.47
N SER A 265 18.24 2.06 12.28
CA SER A 265 18.45 1.09 13.37
C SER A 265 17.52 -0.14 13.31
N GLY A 266 16.70 -0.27 12.27
CA GLY A 266 15.81 -1.43 12.09
C GLY A 266 16.54 -2.68 11.58
N GLU A 267 15.78 -3.61 11.01
CA GLU A 267 16.27 -4.80 10.34
C GLU A 267 15.88 -4.80 8.86
N LEU A 268 16.87 -5.01 8.00
CA LEU A 268 16.71 -5.14 6.56
C LEU A 268 17.06 -6.57 6.15
N ASP A 269 16.04 -7.42 6.03
CA ASP A 269 16.18 -8.82 5.62
C ASP A 269 15.78 -9.03 4.16
N VAL A 270 16.78 -9.07 3.29
CA VAL A 270 16.64 -9.49 1.89
C VAL A 270 17.37 -10.82 1.62
N GLY A 271 17.64 -11.59 2.68
CA GLY A 271 18.33 -12.89 2.60
C GLY A 271 17.55 -13.96 1.84
N GLY A 272 16.25 -13.73 1.60
CA GLY A 272 15.38 -14.54 0.77
C GLY A 272 15.48 -14.26 -0.74
N VAL A 273 16.36 -13.35 -1.18
CA VAL A 273 16.57 -13.00 -2.59
C VAL A 273 18.01 -13.31 -3.00
N GLN A 274 18.20 -14.41 -3.73
CA GLN A 274 19.53 -14.82 -4.17
C GLN A 274 20.02 -13.96 -5.34
N CYS A 275 21.07 -13.18 -5.12
CA CYS A 275 21.60 -12.24 -6.11
C CYS A 275 23.02 -12.60 -6.55
N ASP A 276 23.38 -12.34 -7.82
CA ASP A 276 24.76 -12.56 -8.28
C ASP A 276 25.73 -11.61 -7.55
N SER A 277 25.39 -10.32 -7.54
CA SER A 277 26.18 -9.28 -6.87
C SER A 277 25.30 -8.43 -5.96
N VAL A 278 25.80 -8.14 -4.77
CA VAL A 278 25.11 -7.30 -3.78
C VAL A 278 26.07 -6.20 -3.31
N ASP A 279 25.59 -4.97 -3.36
CA ASP A 279 26.26 -3.77 -2.85
C ASP A 279 25.48 -3.27 -1.62
N VAL A 280 26.16 -3.16 -0.48
CA VAL A 280 25.54 -2.77 0.80
C VAL A 280 26.16 -1.50 1.34
N ASP A 281 25.34 -0.45 1.42
CA ASP A 281 25.64 0.82 2.08
C ASP A 281 24.95 0.87 3.45
N LEU A 282 25.70 0.61 4.52
CA LEU A 282 25.18 0.62 5.89
C LEU A 282 25.70 1.85 6.65
N MET A 283 24.81 2.78 6.97
CA MET A 283 25.12 3.93 7.82
C MET A 283 24.28 3.85 9.10
N SER A 284 24.90 3.53 10.25
CA SER A 284 24.34 3.45 11.62
C SER A 284 24.53 2.06 12.28
N SER A 285 23.59 1.64 13.15
CA SER A 285 23.64 0.46 14.02
C SER A 285 22.67 -0.65 13.62
N GLY A 286 22.08 -0.54 12.43
CA GLY A 286 21.11 -1.50 11.90
C GLY A 286 21.68 -2.87 11.57
N LYS A 287 20.78 -3.82 11.27
CA LYS A 287 21.13 -5.17 10.83
C LYS A 287 20.67 -5.38 9.39
N VAL A 288 21.57 -5.83 8.53
CA VAL A 288 21.29 -6.14 7.12
C VAL A 288 21.58 -7.61 6.86
N VAL A 289 20.63 -8.33 6.26
CA VAL A 289 20.79 -9.73 5.84
C VAL A 289 20.59 -9.82 4.33
N VAL A 290 21.56 -10.39 3.61
CA VAL A 290 21.56 -10.49 2.14
C VAL A 290 21.89 -11.91 1.67
N HIS A 291 21.72 -12.19 0.38
CA HIS A 291 22.19 -13.44 -0.24
C HIS A 291 22.92 -13.13 -1.55
N ALA A 292 24.25 -13.14 -1.52
CA ALA A 292 25.10 -12.98 -2.70
C ALA A 292 25.75 -14.31 -3.09
N THR A 293 25.87 -14.61 -4.39
CA THR A 293 26.55 -15.82 -4.87
C THR A 293 27.96 -15.54 -5.38
N ASN A 294 28.16 -14.42 -6.09
CA ASN A 294 29.45 -14.08 -6.69
C ASN A 294 30.19 -12.98 -5.91
N ALA A 295 29.57 -11.81 -5.73
CA ALA A 295 30.23 -10.67 -5.09
C ALA A 295 29.36 -10.02 -4.01
N LEU A 296 29.95 -9.74 -2.86
CA LEU A 296 29.37 -8.93 -1.79
C LEU A 296 30.31 -7.78 -1.47
N ASP A 297 29.92 -6.56 -1.82
CA ASP A 297 30.61 -5.33 -1.42
C ASP A 297 29.84 -4.68 -0.27
N VAL A 298 30.58 -4.21 0.74
CA VAL A 298 30.00 -3.63 1.95
C VAL A 298 30.76 -2.37 2.30
N GLU A 299 30.08 -1.24 2.21
CA GLU A 299 30.52 0.03 2.77
C GLU A 299 29.72 0.30 4.04
N ALA A 300 30.41 0.27 5.19
CA ALA A 300 29.75 0.40 6.48
C ALA A 300 30.37 1.50 7.36
N TYR A 301 29.49 2.36 7.89
CA TYR A 301 29.81 3.42 8.84
C TYR A 301 28.94 3.27 10.09
N GLY A 302 29.56 2.90 11.21
CA GLY A 302 28.87 2.79 12.49
C GLY A 302 29.15 1.48 13.20
N SER A 303 28.15 0.95 13.90
CA SER A 303 28.23 -0.26 14.71
C SER A 303 27.23 -1.34 14.28
N GLY A 304 26.67 -1.23 13.08
CA GLY A 304 25.71 -2.18 12.56
C GLY A 304 26.32 -3.53 12.19
N HIS A 305 25.48 -4.42 11.68
CA HIS A 305 25.87 -5.78 11.34
C HIS A 305 25.38 -6.14 9.94
N VAL A 306 26.25 -6.72 9.13
CA VAL A 306 25.90 -7.30 7.84
C VAL A 306 26.06 -8.81 7.92
N GLN A 307 25.03 -9.54 7.50
CA GLN A 307 25.03 -10.99 7.44
C GLN A 307 24.67 -11.48 6.04
N PHE A 308 25.12 -12.68 5.70
CA PHE A 308 24.75 -13.36 4.46
C PHE A 308 24.13 -14.73 4.73
N THR A 309 23.15 -15.10 3.89
CA THR A 309 22.55 -16.43 3.87
C THR A 309 23.24 -17.33 2.83
N GLY A 310 22.97 -18.64 2.88
CA GLY A 310 23.54 -19.59 1.94
C GLY A 310 25.03 -19.88 2.17
N SER A 311 25.75 -20.14 1.07
CA SER A 311 27.20 -20.32 1.04
C SER A 311 27.91 -18.96 0.97
N ALA A 312 29.17 -18.90 1.39
CA ALA A 312 29.95 -17.67 1.27
C ALA A 312 30.09 -17.25 -0.21
N PRO A 313 29.91 -15.96 -0.54
CA PRO A 313 30.16 -15.43 -1.88
C PRO A 313 31.62 -15.65 -2.32
N HIS A 314 31.87 -15.73 -3.63
CA HIS A 314 33.22 -15.90 -4.16
C HIS A 314 34.17 -14.74 -3.81
N ALA A 315 33.65 -13.51 -3.79
CA ALA A 315 34.38 -12.31 -3.43
C ALA A 315 33.62 -11.51 -2.37
N ILE A 316 34.33 -11.11 -1.32
CA ILE A 316 33.82 -10.22 -0.28
C ILE A 316 34.78 -9.05 -0.16
N ALA A 317 34.25 -7.84 -0.36
CA ALA A 317 34.93 -6.59 -0.08
C ALA A 317 34.25 -5.90 1.12
N SER A 318 35.04 -5.22 1.95
CA SER A 318 34.54 -4.46 3.08
C SER A 318 35.37 -3.20 3.23
N THR A 319 34.73 -2.05 3.11
CA THR A 319 35.35 -0.73 3.21
C THR A 319 34.65 0.12 4.28
N GLY A 320 35.37 1.08 4.86
CA GLY A 320 34.86 1.95 5.92
C GLY A 320 35.90 2.29 6.99
N TYR A 321 35.56 3.21 7.91
CA TYR A 321 36.47 3.65 8.97
C TYR A 321 36.85 2.50 9.92
N LYS A 322 35.95 1.53 10.08
CA LYS A 322 36.18 0.28 10.81
C LYS A 322 35.48 -0.84 10.03
N PRO A 323 36.19 -1.60 9.17
CA PRO A 323 35.57 -2.56 8.27
C PRO A 323 34.68 -3.54 9.03
N ILE A 324 33.44 -3.68 8.57
CA ILE A 324 32.49 -4.67 9.07
C ILE A 324 32.58 -5.87 8.15
N TYR A 325 33.11 -6.98 8.66
CA TYR A 325 33.20 -8.22 7.91
C TYR A 325 31.84 -8.94 7.95
N PRO A 326 31.21 -9.20 6.80
CA PRO A 326 29.95 -9.93 6.76
C PRO A 326 30.08 -11.32 7.39
N GLN A 327 29.10 -11.72 8.18
CA GLN A 327 29.06 -13.03 8.82
C GLN A 327 27.94 -13.89 8.24
N ARG A 328 28.12 -15.21 8.24
CA ARG A 328 27.00 -16.10 7.91
C ARG A 328 25.91 -15.93 8.97
N VAL A 329 24.64 -15.95 8.55
CA VAL A 329 23.51 -16.04 9.48
C VAL A 329 23.62 -17.27 10.39
N ASP A 330 23.07 -17.15 11.59
CA ASP A 330 22.98 -18.26 12.54
C ASP A 330 22.02 -19.36 12.03
N ASP A 331 22.18 -20.59 12.53
CA ASP A 331 21.33 -21.71 12.15
C ASP A 331 19.86 -21.55 12.59
N SER A 332 19.57 -20.60 13.50
CA SER A 332 18.21 -20.19 13.89
C SER A 332 17.55 -19.19 12.94
N TYR A 333 18.25 -18.71 11.91
CA TYR A 333 17.68 -17.79 10.91
C TYR A 333 16.49 -18.44 10.20
N LEU A 334 15.36 -17.75 10.23
CA LEU A 334 14.17 -18.11 9.47
C LEU A 334 13.98 -17.07 8.37
N PRO A 335 13.72 -17.51 7.12
CA PRO A 335 13.47 -16.59 6.03
C PRO A 335 12.14 -15.86 6.21
N THR A 336 11.92 -14.82 5.40
CA THR A 336 10.76 -13.93 5.45
C THR A 336 9.43 -14.67 5.61
N ASN A 337 8.68 -14.29 6.65
CA ASN A 337 7.33 -14.81 6.93
C ASN A 337 6.37 -13.64 7.21
N CYS A 338 5.68 -13.19 6.17
CA CYS A 338 4.75 -12.08 6.29
C CYS A 338 3.42 -12.50 6.94
N LYS A 339 3.00 -11.76 7.95
CA LYS A 339 1.72 -11.96 8.62
C LYS A 339 0.58 -11.48 7.73
N ARG A 340 -0.35 -12.37 7.39
CA ARG A 340 -1.58 -11.97 6.67
C ARG A 340 -2.61 -11.42 7.64
N HIS A 341 -2.99 -10.16 7.46
CA HIS A 341 -4.09 -9.53 8.16
C HIS A 341 -5.44 -10.00 7.59
N LYS A 342 -6.42 -10.13 8.49
CA LYS A 342 -7.77 -10.57 8.14
C LYS A 342 -8.45 -9.50 7.29
N ILE A 343 -8.84 -9.87 6.08
CA ILE A 343 -9.57 -8.98 5.16
C ILE A 343 -11.00 -8.79 5.69
N PRO A 344 -11.48 -7.55 5.85
CA PRO A 344 -12.89 -7.28 6.14
C PRO A 344 -13.79 -7.86 5.05
N ALA A 345 -14.92 -8.44 5.44
CA ALA A 345 -15.88 -9.02 4.50
C ALA A 345 -17.28 -8.47 4.75
N ILE A 346 -18.04 -8.26 3.67
CA ILE A 346 -19.45 -7.91 3.75
C ILE A 346 -20.19 -9.08 4.40
N LYS A 347 -20.87 -8.83 5.52
CA LYS A 347 -21.65 -9.88 6.22
C LYS A 347 -22.73 -10.44 5.27
N ALA A 348 -22.93 -11.75 5.29
CA ALA A 348 -23.86 -12.47 4.40
C ALA A 348 -25.29 -11.86 4.35
N LYS A 349 -25.79 -11.32 5.47
CA LYS A 349 -27.09 -10.63 5.53
C LYS A 349 -27.21 -9.40 4.60
N TYR A 350 -26.08 -8.81 4.23
CA TYR A 350 -26.00 -7.71 3.26
C TYR A 350 -25.61 -8.21 1.86
N ALA A 351 -24.93 -9.36 1.76
CA ALA A 351 -24.63 -10.03 0.50
C ALA A 351 -25.88 -10.65 -0.16
N ALA A 352 -26.85 -11.14 0.62
CA ALA A 352 -28.14 -11.62 0.09
C ALA A 352 -28.97 -10.50 -0.60
N LEU A 353 -28.73 -9.24 -0.21
CA LEU A 353 -29.28 -8.06 -0.91
C LEU A 353 -28.48 -7.69 -2.17
N SER A 354 -27.32 -8.32 -2.42
CA SER A 354 -26.49 -8.11 -3.63
C SER A 354 -26.96 -8.93 -4.82
N SER A 355 -27.48 -10.14 -4.60
CA SER A 355 -27.76 -11.12 -5.66
C SER A 355 -29.20 -11.13 -6.18
N GLY A 356 -30.07 -10.22 -5.74
CA GLY A 356 -31.46 -10.15 -6.21
C GLY A 356 -32.34 -11.36 -5.86
N VAL A 357 -31.82 -12.36 -5.15
CA VAL A 357 -32.59 -13.52 -4.70
C VAL A 357 -33.26 -13.17 -3.37
N LEU A 358 -34.57 -12.96 -3.41
CA LEU A 358 -35.43 -12.95 -2.22
C LEU A 358 -35.41 -14.35 -1.58
N ALA A 359 -34.39 -14.63 -0.78
CA ALA A 359 -34.46 -15.70 0.20
C ALA A 359 -35.22 -15.15 1.41
N SER A 360 -36.49 -15.55 1.53
CA SER A 360 -37.31 -15.34 2.73
C SER A 360 -36.54 -15.84 3.95
N ALA A 361 -36.03 -14.92 4.77
CA ALA A 361 -35.51 -15.25 6.09
C ALA A 361 -36.68 -15.13 7.08
N GLU A 362 -37.14 -16.28 7.55
CA GLU A 362 -38.06 -16.42 8.68
C GLU A 362 -37.51 -15.70 9.91
N LEU A 363 -38.42 -15.05 10.64
CA LEU A 363 -38.17 -14.58 11.99
C LEU A 363 -37.81 -15.78 12.85
N ASP A 364 -36.69 -15.69 13.58
CA ASP A 364 -36.65 -16.35 14.88
C ASP A 364 -36.14 -15.38 15.94
N SER A 365 -36.96 -15.30 16.98
CA SER A 365 -36.81 -14.50 18.17
C SER A 365 -36.67 -15.48 19.32
N THR A 366 -35.47 -15.72 19.81
CA THR A 366 -35.29 -16.29 21.15
C THR A 366 -34.02 -15.77 21.81
N GLU A 367 -34.23 -15.32 23.04
CA GLU A 367 -33.27 -14.81 24.01
C GLU A 367 -32.29 -15.90 24.48
N SER A 368 -31.12 -15.48 24.97
CA SER A 368 -30.75 -15.74 26.38
C SER A 368 -29.38 -15.16 26.72
N SER A 369 -29.41 -14.22 27.67
CA SER A 369 -28.25 -13.83 28.48
C SER A 369 -27.83 -14.99 29.40
N PRO A 370 -26.62 -14.91 29.97
CA PRO A 370 -26.48 -15.25 31.38
C PRO A 370 -25.91 -14.07 32.18
N SER A 371 -26.62 -13.78 33.26
CA SER A 371 -26.22 -12.92 34.37
C SER A 371 -25.15 -13.58 35.22
N THR A 372 -24.12 -12.83 35.62
CA THR A 372 -23.45 -13.02 36.92
C THR A 372 -23.24 -11.68 37.59
N THR A 373 -23.83 -11.57 38.77
CA THR A 373 -23.74 -10.49 39.75
C THR A 373 -22.45 -10.61 40.56
N LYS A 374 -21.76 -9.48 40.79
CA LYS A 374 -21.12 -9.17 42.08
C LYS A 374 -20.80 -7.68 42.17
N GLY A 375 -21.09 -7.13 43.34
CA GLY A 375 -21.34 -5.71 43.58
C GLY A 375 -20.09 -4.84 43.71
N ARG A 376 -20.34 -3.53 43.69
CA ARG A 376 -19.43 -2.51 44.18
C ARG A 376 -20.23 -1.37 44.82
N ASP A 377 -19.96 -1.21 46.11
CA ASP A 377 -20.31 -0.08 46.93
C ASP A 377 -19.42 1.13 46.62
N ALA A 378 -19.97 2.30 46.95
CA ALA A 378 -19.32 3.53 47.38
C ALA A 378 -18.47 4.33 46.36
N ALA A 379 -19.10 5.41 45.90
CA ALA A 379 -18.45 6.64 45.46
C ALA A 379 -17.78 7.37 46.65
N GLY A 380 -16.68 8.06 46.37
CA GLY A 380 -16.04 9.03 47.24
C GLY A 380 -15.16 9.96 46.42
N ASP A 381 -15.54 11.23 46.38
CA ASP A 381 -14.89 12.38 45.74
C ASP A 381 -13.40 12.53 46.09
N PHE A 382 -12.61 13.09 45.16
CA PHE A 382 -11.68 14.18 45.49
C PHE A 382 -11.21 14.95 44.24
N TRP A 383 -11.52 16.24 44.16
CA TRP A 383 -10.94 17.19 43.21
C TRP A 383 -9.63 17.76 43.77
N GLY A 384 -8.66 18.01 42.89
CA GLY A 384 -7.42 18.71 43.22
C GLY A 384 -6.78 19.31 41.97
N ASP A 385 -7.15 20.56 41.71
CA ASP A 385 -6.59 21.51 40.75
C ASP A 385 -5.14 21.89 41.11
N VAL A 386 -4.23 21.93 40.14
CA VAL A 386 -3.04 22.80 40.14
C VAL A 386 -2.71 23.17 38.70
N ASN A 387 -2.71 24.46 38.43
CA ASN A 387 -2.32 25.08 37.17
C ASN A 387 -0.94 25.76 37.31
N HIS A 388 -0.29 25.93 36.15
CA HIS A 388 0.91 26.73 35.83
C HIS A 388 2.31 26.29 36.28
N ASP A 389 3.17 25.97 35.30
CA ASP A 389 4.25 26.90 34.91
C ASP A 389 4.78 26.66 33.48
N LYS A 390 5.31 27.72 32.87
CA LYS A 390 5.74 27.83 31.45
C LYS A 390 7.26 27.73 31.27
N ASP A 391 7.63 27.45 30.01
CA ASP A 391 8.87 27.78 29.29
C ASP A 391 10.16 26.96 29.53
N SER A 392 10.51 26.15 28.52
CA SER A 392 11.83 26.17 27.81
C SER A 392 12.09 24.83 27.10
N ILE A 393 11.65 24.68 25.85
CA ILE A 393 12.16 23.61 24.96
C ILE A 393 12.50 24.23 23.60
N LEU A 394 13.80 24.42 23.39
CA LEU A 394 14.39 24.70 22.07
C LEU A 394 14.13 23.49 21.14
N PRO A 395 13.84 23.70 19.83
CA PRO A 395 13.54 22.60 18.94
C PRO A 395 14.83 21.91 18.49
N LEU A 396 15.28 20.91 19.26
CA LEU A 396 16.32 19.96 18.84
C LEU A 396 15.94 19.22 17.55
N THR A 397 14.65 19.11 17.24
CA THR A 397 14.11 18.49 16.03
C THR A 397 14.47 19.26 14.75
N ALA A 398 14.57 20.59 14.82
CA ALA A 398 14.95 21.41 13.66
C ALA A 398 16.44 21.29 13.32
N ILE A 399 17.30 21.08 14.32
CA ILE A 399 18.75 20.89 14.11
C ILE A 399 19.05 19.50 13.54
N VAL A 400 18.34 18.46 13.99
CA VAL A 400 18.46 17.10 13.43
C VAL A 400 18.04 17.06 11.95
N PHE A 401 16.95 17.75 11.59
CA PHE A 401 16.50 17.86 10.20
C PHE A 401 17.50 18.60 9.29
N LEU A 402 18.13 19.66 9.81
CA LEU A 402 19.12 20.43 9.05
C LEU A 402 20.42 19.63 8.83
N VAL A 403 20.84 18.85 9.83
CA VAL A 403 22.01 17.96 9.70
C VAL A 403 21.74 16.81 8.74
N ALA A 404 20.54 16.23 8.76
CA ALA A 404 20.15 15.18 7.81
C ALA A 404 20.09 15.69 6.36
N MET A 405 19.54 16.89 6.13
CA MET A 405 19.51 17.53 4.81
C MET A 405 20.91 17.89 4.31
N ILE A 406 21.80 18.37 5.19
CA ILE A 406 23.19 18.64 4.80
C ILE A 406 23.93 17.34 4.44
N LEU A 407 23.69 16.23 5.16
CA LEU A 407 24.28 14.93 4.84
C LEU A 407 23.77 14.35 3.50
N LEU A 408 22.48 14.53 3.19
CA LEU A 408 21.90 14.10 1.91
C LEU A 408 22.48 14.90 0.72
N VAL A 409 22.64 16.22 0.87
CA VAL A 409 23.26 17.07 -0.17
C VAL A 409 24.74 16.73 -0.37
N GLU A 410 25.45 16.33 0.70
CA GLU A 410 26.87 15.96 0.59
C GLU A 410 27.06 14.54 0.00
N LEU A 411 26.08 13.64 0.16
CA LEU A 411 26.03 12.33 -0.50
C LEU A 411 25.78 12.46 -2.02
N GLU A 412 24.87 13.34 -2.45
CA GLU A 412 24.69 13.64 -3.88
C GLU A 412 25.96 14.24 -4.51
N LYS A 413 26.66 15.13 -3.81
CA LYS A 413 27.93 15.68 -4.29
C LYS A 413 29.06 14.66 -4.39
N LYS A 414 29.11 13.67 -3.48
CA LYS A 414 30.07 12.57 -3.57
C LYS A 414 29.80 11.66 -4.77
N HIS A 415 28.53 11.36 -5.07
CA HIS A 415 28.17 10.60 -6.27
C HIS A 415 28.55 11.31 -7.58
N VAL A 416 28.40 12.64 -7.66
CA VAL A 416 28.80 13.42 -8.84
C VAL A 416 30.34 13.45 -9.00
N ASN A 417 31.09 13.58 -7.90
CA ASN A 417 32.56 13.55 -7.96
C ASN A 417 33.14 12.17 -8.27
N LEU A 418 32.53 11.08 -7.78
CA LEU A 418 33.00 9.73 -8.11
C LEU A 418 32.76 9.38 -9.59
N SER A 419 31.67 9.89 -10.19
CA SER A 419 31.38 9.74 -11.62
C SER A 419 32.32 10.56 -12.52
N LEU A 420 32.79 11.73 -12.05
CA LEU A 420 33.79 12.54 -12.76
C LEU A 420 35.20 11.96 -12.68
N VAL A 421 35.59 11.30 -11.57
CA VAL A 421 36.92 10.69 -11.44
C VAL A 421 37.04 9.39 -12.26
N HIS A 422 35.95 8.63 -12.45
CA HIS A 422 35.97 7.42 -13.27
C HIS A 422 36.00 7.69 -14.80
N ASN A 423 35.54 8.86 -15.24
CA ASN A 423 35.53 9.26 -16.66
C ASN A 423 36.75 10.10 -17.10
N GLY A 424 37.74 10.30 -16.22
CA GLY A 424 38.88 11.21 -16.44
C GLY A 424 40.26 10.57 -16.62
N VAL A 425 40.39 9.24 -16.63
CA VAL A 425 41.71 8.56 -16.71
C VAL A 425 41.83 7.70 -17.96
N TYR A 426 41.73 8.34 -19.12
CA TYR A 426 42.42 7.91 -20.34
C TYR A 426 42.69 9.17 -21.17
N MET A 427 43.97 9.55 -21.26
CA MET A 427 44.62 10.44 -22.24
C MET A 427 45.69 11.28 -21.53
N PHE A 428 46.94 10.80 -21.51
CA PHE A 428 48.08 11.50 -22.10
C PHE A 428 49.34 10.62 -22.01
N GLU A 429 49.84 10.28 -23.19
CA GLU A 429 51.11 9.63 -23.50
C GLU A 429 52.28 10.61 -23.26
N LYS A 430 53.31 10.20 -22.52
CA LYS A 430 54.71 10.14 -23.00
C LYS A 430 55.64 9.45 -22.01
#